data_AF-A0A094DN11-F1
#
_entry.id   AF-A0A094DN11-F1
#
_cell.length_a   1.000
_cell.length_b   1.000
_cell.length_c   1.000
_cell.angle_alpha   90.00
_cell.angle_beta   90.00
_cell.angle_gamma   90.00
#
_symmetry.space_group_name_H-M   'P 1'
#
loop_
_entity.id
_entity.type
_entity.pdbx_description
1 polymer ?
#
loop_
_entity_poly.entity_id
_entity_poly.type
_entity_poly.pdbx_seq_one_letter_code
_entity_poly.pdbx_strand_id
1 'polypeptide(L)'
;MWTMEKTNAPLQGVEGGKQHVDEAGAGEGIARLYLSSPPQDAKALKTWLESAGFFYHAEKIIPIPSSTVSASASADRTRLRIPTTILLPASTSPAEARKALPLAPPESSLVEGISIVLLPVKSTSNSLEERGARGKDTNPLLASFRGFLYHPAISTLVNLEAREGLLASVPKRWTVYAPLVLLPSGSLSSEAWREVLDHAPQEVVEELWQGVLGAIARVGGGEKVTHLAINHPIPRSEEDENVIRAPSHLRMLLGDFGPAISAERWAFGPGSAGKEAGAGAGAVEDESEGNGEGRIGERDFERAFWVRTRQNGIFQSWAPRWTMFSRGNVTEKARVLSFGAASTWSSDEGVGEEVQIAVDLYAGIGYFTLSYLSLGYAVLAWEINPFSIEGLRRGAVGNGFEVLVVKGAPDWEAVREVVKRKGVV
;
A
#
# COMPACT_ATOMS: atom_id res chain seq x y z
N MET A 1 -70.35 49.86 38.53
CA MET A 1 -69.89 49.74 37.13
C MET A 1 -69.12 48.44 37.03
N TRP A 2 -69.70 47.36 36.48
CA TRP A 2 -69.58 46.97 35.04
C TRP A 2 -68.11 46.79 34.64
N THR A 3 -67.62 45.71 34.02
CA THR A 3 -68.08 44.38 33.60
C THR A 3 -66.84 43.71 32.97
N MET A 4 -66.92 42.40 32.75
CA MET A 4 -66.00 41.52 32.02
C MET A 4 -65.47 42.03 30.65
N GLU A 5 -64.55 41.22 30.09
CA GLU A 5 -64.28 40.97 28.66
C GLU A 5 -63.05 41.70 28.07
N LYS A 6 -62.26 41.16 27.12
CA LYS A 6 -62.16 39.87 26.41
C LYS A 6 -60.87 39.90 25.56
N THR A 7 -60.40 38.70 25.26
CA THR A 7 -59.71 38.19 24.05
C THR A 7 -59.34 39.09 22.85
N ASN A 8 -58.24 38.67 22.21
CA ASN A 8 -57.95 38.54 20.75
C ASN A 8 -56.85 39.43 20.13
N ALA A 9 -55.90 38.74 19.49
CA ALA A 9 -54.96 39.20 18.45
C ALA A 9 -55.73 39.70 17.19
N PRO A 10 -55.15 40.38 16.15
CA PRO A 10 -53.87 40.05 15.49
C PRO A 10 -53.07 41.18 14.74
N LEU A 11 -51.85 40.78 14.30
CA LEU A 11 -51.09 41.10 13.05
C LEU A 11 -50.67 42.53 12.59
N GLN A 12 -49.36 42.54 12.25
CA GLN A 12 -48.59 43.30 11.24
C GLN A 12 -48.01 44.70 11.54
N GLY A 13 -46.68 44.78 11.47
CA GLY A 13 -45.86 45.98 11.39
C GLY A 13 -44.37 45.66 11.57
N VAL A 14 -43.53 46.10 10.64
CA VAL A 14 -42.18 45.61 10.30
C VAL A 14 -41.08 46.39 11.03
N GLU A 15 -39.86 45.81 11.04
CA GLU A 15 -38.52 46.34 11.42
C GLU A 15 -38.14 46.24 12.90
N GLY A 16 -37.01 45.69 13.32
CA GLY A 16 -35.85 45.09 12.66
C GLY A 16 -34.82 44.82 13.76
N GLY A 17 -34.07 43.72 13.69
CA GLY A 17 -33.00 43.48 14.65
C GLY A 17 -32.57 42.02 14.83
N LYS A 18 -31.52 41.65 14.08
CA LYS A 18 -30.53 40.59 14.36
C LYS A 18 -31.08 39.20 14.71
N GLN A 19 -31.28 38.38 13.68
CA GLN A 19 -31.25 36.92 13.82
C GLN A 19 -29.82 36.41 13.85
N HIS A 20 -29.59 35.62 14.89
CA HIS A 20 -28.49 34.70 15.11
C HIS A 20 -28.35 33.78 13.89
N VAL A 21 -27.17 33.77 13.26
CA VAL A 21 -26.85 32.83 12.20
C VAL A 21 -26.44 31.52 12.87
N ASP A 22 -27.32 30.52 12.80
CA ASP A 22 -26.94 29.13 13.00
C ASP A 22 -26.14 28.68 11.77
N GLU A 23 -24.81 28.57 11.91
CA GLU A 23 -23.94 27.89 10.95
C GLU A 23 -24.23 26.38 10.99
N ALA A 24 -25.19 25.94 10.19
CA ALA A 24 -25.29 24.54 9.78
C ALA A 24 -24.19 24.26 8.74
N GLY A 25 -23.11 23.60 9.16
CA GLY A 25 -22.06 23.13 8.27
C GLY A 25 -22.61 22.17 7.20
N ALA A 26 -22.76 22.68 5.98
CA ALA A 26 -23.05 21.88 4.79
C ALA A 26 -21.84 20.99 4.48
N GLY A 27 -21.89 19.71 4.86
CA GLY A 27 -20.91 18.74 4.39
C GLY A 27 -21.08 18.56 2.87
N GLU A 28 -20.10 18.98 2.08
CA GLU A 28 -20.07 18.69 0.64
C GLU A 28 -20.12 17.17 0.44
N GLY A 29 -21.18 16.68 -0.20
CA GLY A 29 -21.31 15.25 -0.52
C GLY A 29 -20.15 14.81 -1.43
N ILE A 30 -19.67 13.58 -1.28
CA ILE A 30 -18.59 13.03 -2.13
C ILE A 30 -19.21 12.29 -3.32
N ALA A 31 -18.68 12.49 -4.52
CA ALA A 31 -19.06 11.80 -5.75
C ALA A 31 -17.86 11.04 -6.36
N ARG A 32 -18.14 9.89 -6.99
CA ARG A 32 -17.15 9.12 -7.75
C ARG A 32 -17.17 9.54 -9.20
N LEU A 33 -16.00 9.65 -9.79
CA LEU A 33 -15.82 9.92 -11.21
C LEU A 33 -15.94 8.63 -12.02
N TYR A 34 -16.77 8.66 -13.05
CA TYR A 34 -16.93 7.59 -14.04
C TYR A 34 -16.57 8.10 -15.43
N LEU A 35 -15.96 7.21 -16.23
CA LEU A 35 -15.78 7.44 -17.67
C LEU A 35 -16.91 6.74 -18.42
N SER A 36 -17.68 7.52 -19.17
CA SER A 36 -18.71 7.01 -20.08
C SER A 36 -18.10 6.89 -21.48
N SER A 37 -18.10 5.70 -22.05
CA SER A 37 -17.51 5.41 -23.36
C SER A 37 -18.39 4.48 -24.21
N PRO A 38 -18.21 4.47 -25.55
CA PRO A 38 -18.75 3.43 -26.40
C PRO A 38 -18.19 2.03 -26.06
N PRO A 39 -18.90 0.93 -26.35
CA PRO A 39 -18.48 -0.41 -25.95
C PRO A 39 -17.15 -0.85 -26.59
N GLN A 40 -16.87 -0.41 -27.83
CA GLN A 40 -15.63 -0.69 -28.53
C GLN A 40 -14.38 -0.13 -27.80
N ASP A 41 -14.52 0.97 -27.07
CA ASP A 41 -13.41 1.67 -26.42
C ASP A 41 -13.25 1.25 -24.95
N ALA A 42 -14.25 0.56 -24.38
CA ALA A 42 -14.29 0.30 -22.94
C ALA A 42 -13.17 -0.64 -22.46
N LYS A 43 -12.75 -1.59 -23.31
CA LYS A 43 -11.62 -2.48 -22.98
C LYS A 43 -10.29 -1.71 -22.97
N ALA A 44 -10.09 -0.82 -23.94
CA ALA A 44 -8.91 0.05 -23.99
C ALA A 44 -8.87 1.00 -22.79
N LEU A 45 -10.00 1.62 -22.45
CA LEU A 45 -10.11 2.52 -21.30
C LEU A 45 -9.95 1.82 -19.95
N LYS A 46 -10.50 0.62 -19.80
CA LYS A 46 -10.25 -0.20 -18.62
C LYS A 46 -8.76 -0.52 -18.50
N THR A 47 -8.12 -0.96 -19.57
CA THR A 47 -6.69 -1.30 -19.58
C THR A 47 -5.82 -0.09 -19.24
N TRP A 48 -6.16 1.08 -19.77
CA TRP A 48 -5.49 2.35 -19.46
C TRP A 48 -5.72 2.80 -18.01
N LEU A 49 -6.94 2.71 -17.48
CA LEU A 49 -7.21 3.01 -16.07
C LEU A 49 -6.51 2.01 -15.14
N GLU A 50 -6.40 0.74 -15.53
CA GLU A 50 -5.68 -0.29 -14.76
C GLU A 50 -4.17 -0.02 -14.78
N SER A 51 -3.58 0.33 -15.93
CA SER A 51 -2.16 0.69 -16.03
C SER A 51 -1.82 1.97 -15.27
N ALA A 52 -2.75 2.93 -15.23
CA ALA A 52 -2.63 4.17 -14.47
C ALA A 52 -3.04 4.03 -12.99
N GLY A 53 -3.54 2.87 -12.55
CA GLY A 53 -3.95 2.62 -11.16
C GLY A 53 -5.26 3.30 -10.73
N PHE A 54 -6.06 3.80 -11.68
CA PHE A 54 -7.31 4.52 -11.43
C PHE A 54 -8.56 3.68 -11.64
N PHE A 55 -8.46 2.39 -12.01
CA PHE A 55 -9.62 1.53 -12.18
C PHE A 55 -10.18 1.03 -10.83
N TYR A 56 -11.48 1.21 -10.59
CA TYR A 56 -12.11 0.77 -9.34
C TYR A 56 -12.66 -0.66 -9.45
N HIS A 57 -11.86 -1.64 -9.02
CA HIS A 57 -12.16 -3.07 -9.15
C HIS A 57 -13.40 -3.57 -8.39
N ALA A 58 -13.85 -2.84 -7.36
CA ALA A 58 -15.00 -3.25 -6.56
C ALA A 58 -16.36 -2.99 -7.24
N GLU A 59 -16.36 -2.31 -8.39
CA GLU A 59 -17.56 -2.02 -9.17
C GLU A 59 -17.38 -2.54 -10.60
N LYS A 60 -18.42 -3.19 -11.14
CA LYS A 60 -18.41 -3.68 -12.52
C LYS A 60 -18.65 -2.51 -13.48
N ILE A 61 -18.18 -2.64 -14.72
CA ILE A 61 -18.56 -1.72 -15.80
C ILE A 61 -20.08 -1.78 -15.99
N ILE A 62 -20.73 -0.61 -15.94
CA ILE A 62 -22.20 -0.51 -15.94
C ILE A 62 -22.68 -0.15 -17.36
N PRO A 63 -23.53 -0.97 -17.99
CA PRO A 63 -24.22 -0.60 -19.22
C PRO A 63 -25.26 0.50 -18.95
N ILE A 64 -25.23 1.59 -19.71
CA ILE A 64 -26.26 2.64 -19.69
C ILE A 64 -27.31 2.30 -20.76
N PRO A 65 -28.57 1.99 -20.38
CA PRO A 65 -29.65 1.83 -21.34
C PRO A 65 -30.02 3.18 -21.97
N SER A 66 -30.41 3.13 -23.25
CA SER A 66 -30.61 4.26 -24.17
C SER A 66 -31.68 5.29 -23.75
N SER A 67 -32.41 5.07 -22.66
CA SER A 67 -33.58 5.86 -22.23
C SER A 67 -33.27 7.10 -21.36
N THR A 68 -32.00 7.37 -21.06
CA THR A 68 -31.58 8.48 -20.16
C THR A 68 -30.84 9.63 -20.86
N VAL A 69 -30.78 9.63 -22.20
CA VAL A 69 -30.08 10.67 -22.97
C VAL A 69 -31.11 11.53 -23.71
N SER A 70 -31.01 12.84 -23.52
CA SER A 70 -31.80 13.86 -24.23
C SER A 70 -31.79 13.61 -25.75
N ALA A 71 -32.97 13.71 -26.36
CA ALA A 71 -33.24 13.41 -27.75
C ALA A 71 -32.64 14.47 -28.70
N SER A 72 -31.35 14.34 -29.04
CA SER A 72 -30.77 15.08 -30.18
C SER A 72 -29.44 14.50 -30.70
N ALA A 73 -29.31 13.19 -30.86
CA ALA A 73 -28.34 12.62 -31.82
C ALA A 73 -28.62 11.15 -32.12
N SER A 74 -28.67 10.86 -33.42
CA SER A 74 -28.73 9.59 -34.15
C SER A 74 -28.29 8.29 -33.45
N ALA A 75 -29.11 7.26 -33.68
CA ALA A 75 -28.91 5.81 -33.66
C ALA A 75 -27.70 5.21 -32.92
N ASP A 76 -28.04 4.33 -31.97
CA ASP A 76 -27.24 3.18 -31.51
C ASP A 76 -25.96 3.49 -30.72
N ARG A 77 -26.09 3.93 -29.46
CA ARG A 77 -24.95 3.95 -28.54
C ARG A 77 -25.36 3.50 -27.15
N THR A 78 -25.42 2.17 -26.95
CA THR A 78 -25.22 1.62 -25.60
C THR A 78 -23.87 2.14 -25.11
N ARG A 79 -23.85 2.87 -23.99
CA ARG A 79 -22.60 3.40 -23.42
C ARG A 79 -22.25 2.63 -22.16
N LEU A 80 -20.96 2.45 -21.91
CA LEU A 80 -20.45 1.77 -20.73
C LEU A 80 -19.86 2.80 -19.77
N ARG A 81 -20.28 2.74 -18.50
CA ARG A 81 -19.66 3.50 -17.40
C ARG A 81 -18.56 2.66 -16.77
N ILE A 82 -17.36 3.22 -16.78
CA ILE A 82 -16.17 2.59 -16.25
C ILE A 82 -15.85 3.31 -14.93
N PRO A 83 -15.88 2.60 -13.79
CA PRO A 83 -15.70 3.20 -12.49
C PRO A 83 -14.22 3.52 -12.23
N THR A 84 -13.96 4.70 -11.69
CA THR A 84 -12.59 5.09 -11.28
C THR A 84 -12.44 5.12 -9.76
N THR A 85 -11.21 5.07 -9.27
CA THR A 85 -10.88 5.25 -7.84
C THR A 85 -10.98 6.72 -7.40
N ILE A 86 -11.25 7.64 -8.33
CA ILE A 86 -11.25 9.09 -8.11
C ILE A 86 -12.56 9.50 -7.43
N LEU A 87 -12.43 10.11 -6.25
CA LEU A 87 -13.51 10.72 -5.48
C LEU A 87 -13.30 12.24 -5.45
N LEU A 88 -14.37 12.99 -5.73
CA LEU A 88 -14.38 14.45 -5.79
C LEU A 88 -15.60 14.99 -5.04
N PRO A 89 -15.59 16.23 -4.54
CA PRO A 89 -16.81 16.88 -4.08
C PRO A 89 -17.91 16.81 -5.14
N ALA A 90 -19.16 16.56 -4.73
CA ALA A 90 -20.30 16.44 -5.65
C ALA A 90 -20.62 17.78 -6.36
N SER A 91 -20.12 18.89 -5.81
CA SER A 91 -20.11 20.24 -6.39
C SER A 91 -19.10 20.41 -7.54
N THR A 92 -18.17 19.47 -7.75
CA THR A 92 -17.09 19.59 -8.73
C THR A 92 -17.64 19.64 -10.16
N SER A 93 -17.19 20.62 -10.94
CA SER A 93 -17.59 20.72 -12.34
C SER A 93 -16.97 19.61 -13.20
N PRO A 94 -17.62 19.17 -14.30
CA PRO A 94 -17.03 18.17 -15.21
C PRO A 94 -15.66 18.58 -15.77
N ALA A 95 -15.41 19.87 -15.95
CA ALA A 95 -14.14 20.40 -16.44
C ALA A 95 -13.01 20.25 -15.41
N GLU A 96 -13.31 20.45 -14.13
CA GLU A 96 -12.36 20.21 -13.03
C GLU A 96 -12.15 18.72 -12.77
N ALA A 97 -13.22 17.93 -12.83
CA ALA A 97 -13.15 16.47 -12.73
C ALA A 97 -12.24 15.87 -13.81
N ARG A 98 -12.21 16.45 -15.01
CA ARG A 98 -11.30 16.04 -16.09
C ARG A 98 -9.83 16.23 -15.75
N LYS A 99 -9.49 17.23 -14.94
CA LYS A 99 -8.11 17.47 -14.48
C LYS A 99 -7.65 16.45 -13.44
N ALA A 100 -8.59 15.72 -12.81
CA ALA A 100 -8.29 14.67 -11.85
C ALA A 100 -7.97 13.31 -12.51
N LEU A 101 -8.20 13.17 -13.82
CA LEU A 101 -7.80 12.00 -14.60
C LEU A 101 -6.29 12.03 -14.88
N PRO A 102 -5.64 10.88 -15.06
CA PRO A 102 -4.24 10.84 -15.50
C PRO A 102 -4.09 11.52 -16.87
N LEU A 103 -2.85 11.93 -17.23
CA LEU A 103 -2.51 12.50 -18.54
C LEU A 103 -3.18 11.71 -19.68
N ALA A 104 -3.55 12.43 -20.74
CA ALA A 104 -4.47 11.98 -21.79
C ALA A 104 -4.22 10.53 -22.24
N PRO A 105 -5.28 9.76 -22.54
CA PRO A 105 -5.12 8.39 -23.00
C PRO A 105 -4.19 8.35 -24.24
N PRO A 106 -3.41 7.27 -24.40
CA PRO A 106 -2.31 7.21 -25.36
C PRO A 106 -2.71 7.39 -26.83
N GLU A 107 -4.01 7.30 -27.16
CA GLU A 107 -4.53 7.48 -28.51
C GLU A 107 -5.50 8.67 -28.57
N SER A 108 -5.22 9.64 -29.45
CA SER A 108 -6.04 10.85 -29.63
C SER A 108 -7.50 10.54 -30.03
N SER A 109 -7.74 9.39 -30.67
CA SER A 109 -9.07 8.91 -31.08
C SER A 109 -9.95 8.45 -29.91
N LEU A 110 -9.36 8.04 -28.76
CA LEU A 110 -10.11 7.67 -27.56
C LEU A 110 -10.73 8.91 -26.88
N VAL A 111 -10.13 10.08 -27.06
CA VAL A 111 -10.48 11.31 -26.33
C VAL A 111 -11.80 11.91 -26.80
N GLU A 112 -12.13 11.79 -28.09
CA GLU A 112 -13.31 12.41 -28.71
C GLU A 112 -14.65 11.72 -28.35
N GLY A 113 -14.58 10.54 -27.71
CA GLY A 113 -15.75 9.74 -27.36
C GLY A 113 -16.08 9.66 -25.87
N ILE A 114 -15.24 10.20 -24.97
CA ILE A 114 -15.36 9.99 -23.51
C ILE A 114 -16.07 11.16 -22.84
N SER A 115 -17.15 10.87 -22.11
CA SER A 115 -17.80 11.84 -21.23
C SER A 115 -17.58 11.49 -19.76
N ILE A 116 -17.40 12.52 -18.93
CA ILE A 116 -17.17 12.37 -17.49
C ILE A 116 -18.50 12.50 -16.76
N VAL A 117 -18.75 11.59 -15.83
CA VAL A 117 -19.95 11.60 -15.00
C VAL A 117 -19.53 11.48 -13.55
N LEU A 118 -20.00 12.41 -12.72
CA LEU A 118 -19.88 12.31 -11.27
C LEU A 118 -21.19 11.74 -10.71
N LEU A 119 -21.09 10.65 -9.96
CA LEU A 119 -22.25 10.08 -9.26
C LEU A 119 -21.99 10.11 -7.76
N PRO A 120 -22.94 10.61 -6.94
CA PRO A 120 -22.81 10.64 -5.49
C PRO A 120 -22.48 9.25 -4.93
N VAL A 121 -21.46 9.19 -4.09
CA VAL A 121 -21.18 7.99 -3.30
C VAL A 121 -22.08 8.10 -2.07
N LYS A 122 -23.01 7.16 -1.92
CA LYS A 122 -23.79 7.07 -0.67
C LYS A 122 -22.80 6.88 0.48
N SER A 123 -22.76 7.85 1.38
CA SER A 123 -22.00 7.74 2.63
C SER A 123 -22.57 6.57 3.43
N THR A 124 -21.94 5.41 3.38
CA THR A 124 -22.33 4.27 4.20
C THR A 124 -21.80 4.48 5.62
N SER A 125 -22.50 5.33 6.35
CA SER A 125 -22.93 5.00 7.71
C SER A 125 -23.71 3.67 7.65
N ASN A 126 -23.49 2.81 8.64
CA ASN A 126 -24.13 1.51 8.83
C ASN A 126 -25.57 1.37 8.30
N SER A 127 -25.77 0.49 7.31
CA SER A 127 -26.90 -0.43 7.11
C SER A 127 -26.60 -1.25 5.84
N LEU A 128 -26.29 -2.55 5.90
CA LEU A 128 -27.20 -3.70 6.06
C LEU A 128 -28.50 -3.58 5.24
N GLU A 129 -28.62 -4.51 4.29
CA GLU A 129 -29.81 -4.86 3.46
C GLU A 129 -30.03 -3.92 2.24
N GLU A 130 -30.09 -4.34 0.98
CA GLU A 130 -30.47 -5.61 0.36
C GLU A 130 -29.67 -5.88 -0.93
N ARG A 131 -29.21 -7.12 -1.12
CA ARG A 131 -29.40 -7.82 -2.40
C ARG A 131 -29.33 -9.32 -2.16
N GLY A 132 -30.46 -9.98 -2.39
CA GLY A 132 -30.70 -11.38 -2.06
C GLY A 132 -29.89 -12.39 -2.88
N ALA A 133 -29.61 -13.49 -2.18
CA ALA A 133 -29.33 -14.85 -2.68
C ALA A 133 -27.97 -15.12 -3.35
N ARG A 134 -26.87 -14.89 -2.62
CA ARG A 134 -25.83 -15.90 -2.38
C ARG A 134 -25.46 -15.86 -0.90
N GLY A 135 -25.35 -17.03 -0.25
CA GLY A 135 -25.39 -17.19 1.21
C GLY A 135 -24.42 -16.28 1.98
N LYS A 136 -24.92 -15.73 3.10
CA LYS A 136 -24.24 -14.92 4.14
C LYS A 136 -22.72 -14.78 3.93
N ASP A 137 -22.27 -13.56 3.61
CA ASP A 137 -20.88 -13.10 3.70
C ASP A 137 -20.36 -13.27 5.14
N THR A 138 -19.99 -14.50 5.46
CA THR A 138 -19.35 -14.88 6.70
C THR A 138 -17.86 -14.64 6.52
N ASN A 139 -17.23 -13.91 7.44
CA ASN A 139 -15.79 -13.69 7.42
C ASN A 139 -15.09 -15.05 7.22
N PRO A 140 -14.30 -15.24 6.14
CA PRO A 140 -13.74 -16.54 5.78
C PRO A 140 -12.80 -17.12 6.84
N LEU A 141 -12.27 -16.26 7.71
CA LEU A 141 -11.39 -16.67 8.81
C LEU A 141 -12.16 -17.29 9.98
N LEU A 142 -13.48 -17.03 10.10
CA LEU A 142 -14.28 -17.48 11.24
C LEU A 142 -14.25 -18.99 11.43
N ALA A 143 -14.18 -19.77 10.35
CA ALA A 143 -14.11 -21.22 10.47
C ALA A 143 -12.85 -21.67 11.23
N SER A 144 -11.69 -21.10 10.89
CA SER A 144 -10.41 -21.41 11.53
C SER A 144 -10.39 -20.96 12.99
N PHE A 145 -10.87 -19.74 13.28
CA PHE A 145 -10.95 -19.25 14.67
C PHE A 145 -12.00 -19.99 15.51
N ARG A 146 -13.13 -20.41 14.93
CA ARG A 146 -14.08 -21.29 15.63
C ARG A 146 -13.44 -22.64 15.94
N GLY A 147 -12.79 -23.27 14.97
CA GLY A 147 -12.09 -24.54 15.18
C GLY A 147 -11.12 -24.45 16.35
N PHE A 148 -10.33 -23.39 16.40
CA PHE A 148 -9.41 -23.11 17.52
C PHE A 148 -10.14 -22.91 18.86
N LEU A 149 -11.13 -22.02 18.94
CA LEU A 149 -11.80 -21.69 20.20
C LEU A 149 -12.68 -22.81 20.78
N TYR A 150 -13.11 -23.75 19.94
CA TYR A 150 -13.86 -24.95 20.34
C TYR A 150 -12.97 -26.19 20.46
N HIS A 151 -11.65 -26.07 20.24
CA HIS A 151 -10.71 -27.15 20.47
C HIS A 151 -10.76 -27.57 21.95
N PRO A 152 -10.69 -28.87 22.31
CA PRO A 152 -10.79 -29.31 23.70
C PRO A 152 -9.77 -28.65 24.63
N ALA A 153 -8.53 -28.45 24.15
CA ALA A 153 -7.46 -27.79 24.92
C ALA A 153 -7.69 -26.28 25.15
N ILE A 154 -8.54 -25.63 24.34
CA ILE A 154 -8.85 -24.20 24.44
C ILE A 154 -10.17 -23.97 25.15
N SER A 155 -11.09 -24.95 25.06
CA SER A 155 -12.43 -24.86 25.63
C SER A 155 -12.42 -24.72 27.15
N THR A 156 -11.37 -25.18 27.82
CA THR A 156 -11.14 -25.03 29.26
C THR A 156 -10.57 -23.66 29.64
N LEU A 157 -9.95 -22.94 28.69
CA LEU A 157 -9.34 -21.63 28.91
C LEU A 157 -10.33 -20.48 28.73
N VAL A 158 -11.43 -20.70 28.00
CA VAL A 158 -12.38 -19.64 27.61
C VAL A 158 -13.81 -20.05 27.90
N ASN A 159 -14.52 -19.25 28.69
CA ASN A 159 -15.95 -19.44 28.92
C ASN A 159 -16.78 -19.06 27.66
N LEU A 160 -18.07 -19.40 27.65
CA LEU A 160 -18.92 -19.22 26.47
C LEU A 160 -19.07 -17.75 26.06
N GLU A 161 -19.18 -16.83 27.01
CA GLU A 161 -19.36 -15.40 26.75
C GLU A 161 -18.11 -14.77 26.15
N ALA A 162 -16.94 -15.04 26.73
CA ALA A 162 -15.64 -14.60 26.21
C ALA A 162 -15.40 -15.17 24.81
N ARG A 163 -15.82 -16.40 24.53
CA ARG A 163 -15.69 -17.03 23.21
C ARG A 163 -16.43 -16.26 22.11
N GLU A 164 -17.67 -15.85 22.35
CA GLU A 164 -18.44 -15.06 21.38
C GLU A 164 -17.83 -13.67 21.18
N GLY A 165 -17.31 -13.05 22.25
CA GLY A 165 -16.56 -11.79 22.16
C GLY A 165 -15.29 -11.90 21.30
N LEU A 166 -14.52 -12.99 21.47
CA LEU A 166 -13.35 -13.27 20.64
C LEU A 166 -13.75 -13.47 19.17
N LEU A 167 -14.77 -14.28 18.89
CA LEU A 167 -15.26 -14.49 17.52
C LEU A 167 -15.73 -13.19 16.83
N ALA A 168 -16.38 -12.29 17.57
CA ALA A 168 -16.82 -11.00 17.04
C ALA A 168 -15.65 -10.07 16.66
N SER A 169 -14.50 -10.22 17.33
CA SER A 169 -13.29 -9.41 17.12
C SER A 169 -12.28 -10.01 16.13
N VAL A 170 -12.62 -11.14 15.48
CA VAL A 170 -11.76 -11.77 14.47
C VAL A 170 -11.47 -10.77 13.33
N PRO A 171 -10.19 -10.65 12.88
CA PRO A 171 -9.81 -9.77 11.80
C PRO A 171 -10.64 -10.01 10.52
N LYS A 172 -11.12 -8.92 9.92
CA LYS A 172 -11.96 -8.97 8.69
C LYS A 172 -11.23 -8.47 7.44
N ARG A 173 -10.00 -7.97 7.61
CA ARG A 173 -9.19 -7.38 6.55
C ARG A 173 -7.78 -7.95 6.65
N TRP A 174 -7.13 -8.08 5.50
CA TRP A 174 -5.74 -8.48 5.36
C TRP A 174 -5.18 -7.88 4.07
N THR A 175 -3.86 -7.85 3.95
CA THR A 175 -3.16 -7.51 2.70
C THR A 175 -2.31 -8.70 2.28
N VAL A 176 -2.34 -9.02 0.99
CA VAL A 176 -1.49 -10.07 0.40
C VAL A 176 -0.38 -9.41 -0.41
N TYR A 177 0.84 -9.83 -0.14
CA TYR A 177 2.04 -9.58 -0.94
C TYR A 177 2.72 -10.93 -1.14
N ALA A 178 2.27 -11.72 -2.11
CA ALA A 178 2.66 -13.12 -2.16
C ALA A 178 4.19 -13.32 -2.15
N PRO A 179 4.69 -14.22 -1.27
CA PRO A 179 3.92 -15.22 -0.52
C PRO A 179 3.53 -14.83 0.92
N LEU A 180 3.55 -13.53 1.26
CA LEU A 180 3.23 -12.98 2.59
C LEU A 180 1.78 -12.50 2.70
N VAL A 181 1.15 -12.80 3.83
CA VAL A 181 -0.11 -12.21 4.29
C VAL A 181 0.15 -11.35 5.52
N LEU A 182 -0.38 -10.13 5.50
CA LEU A 182 -0.33 -9.19 6.62
C LEU A 182 -1.72 -8.91 7.18
N LEU A 183 -1.89 -9.20 8.48
CA LEU A 183 -3.03 -8.73 9.24
C LEU A 183 -2.80 -7.28 9.71
N PRO A 184 -3.87 -6.46 9.83
CA PRO A 184 -3.78 -5.09 10.30
C PRO A 184 -3.20 -4.98 11.71
N SER A 185 -2.58 -3.84 12.01
CA SER A 185 -2.13 -3.53 13.37
C SER A 185 -3.26 -3.57 14.39
N GLY A 186 -2.98 -4.14 15.55
CA GLY A 186 -3.98 -4.40 16.59
C GLY A 186 -4.85 -5.63 16.37
N SER A 187 -4.63 -6.39 15.29
CA SER A 187 -5.28 -7.70 15.15
C SER A 187 -4.89 -8.60 16.30
N LEU A 188 -5.89 -9.20 16.98
CA LEU A 188 -5.69 -10.14 18.08
C LEU A 188 -4.85 -9.55 19.23
N SER A 189 -4.94 -8.24 19.48
CA SER A 189 -4.16 -7.54 20.51
C SER A 189 -4.92 -7.31 21.82
N SER A 190 -6.19 -7.70 21.93
CA SER A 190 -6.93 -7.62 23.20
C SER A 190 -6.30 -8.54 24.24
N GLU A 191 -6.46 -8.21 25.52
CA GLU A 191 -5.97 -9.02 26.63
C GLU A 191 -6.53 -10.45 26.56
N ALA A 192 -7.83 -10.58 26.27
CA ALA A 192 -8.47 -11.89 26.06
C ALA A 192 -7.84 -12.70 24.91
N TRP A 193 -7.44 -12.07 23.80
CA TRP A 193 -6.74 -12.80 22.73
C TRP A 193 -5.33 -13.21 23.15
N ARG A 194 -4.60 -12.35 23.88
CA ARG A 194 -3.25 -12.65 24.37
C ARG A 194 -3.28 -13.81 25.36
N GLU A 195 -4.13 -13.74 26.37
CA GLU A 195 -4.27 -14.78 27.39
C GLU A 195 -4.53 -16.16 26.77
N VAL A 196 -5.45 -16.23 25.80
CA VAL A 196 -5.79 -17.50 25.14
C VAL A 196 -4.67 -18.02 24.27
N LEU A 197 -4.01 -17.16 23.50
CA LEU A 197 -2.92 -17.57 22.60
C LEU A 197 -1.65 -17.95 23.38
N ASP A 198 -1.38 -17.30 24.51
CA ASP A 198 -0.18 -17.55 25.31
C ASP A 198 -0.27 -18.83 26.15
N HIS A 199 -1.49 -19.25 26.54
CA HIS A 199 -1.72 -20.50 27.28
C HIS A 199 -2.15 -21.68 26.39
N ALA A 200 -2.37 -21.45 25.10
CA ALA A 200 -2.72 -22.50 24.15
C ALA A 200 -1.49 -23.38 23.82
N PRO A 201 -1.68 -24.70 23.61
CA PRO A 201 -0.62 -25.55 23.07
C PRO A 201 -0.14 -25.04 21.71
N GLN A 202 1.18 -25.03 21.50
CA GLN A 202 1.80 -24.48 20.28
C GLN A 202 1.27 -25.14 19.00
N GLU A 203 1.06 -26.46 19.02
CA GLU A 203 0.51 -27.23 17.89
C GLU A 203 -0.87 -26.71 17.46
N VAL A 204 -1.75 -26.41 18.43
CA VAL A 204 -3.11 -25.91 18.19
C VAL A 204 -3.08 -24.48 17.65
N VAL A 205 -2.14 -23.66 18.12
CA VAL A 205 -1.92 -22.29 17.60
C VAL A 205 -1.38 -22.33 16.18
N GLU A 206 -0.48 -23.26 15.87
CA GLU A 206 0.05 -23.44 14.51
C GLU A 206 -1.05 -23.90 13.54
N GLU A 207 -1.89 -24.86 13.94
CA GLU A 207 -3.07 -25.28 13.17
C GLU A 207 -4.02 -24.11 12.88
N LEU A 208 -4.25 -23.21 13.86
CA LEU A 208 -5.02 -21.99 13.65
C LEU A 208 -4.40 -21.14 12.54
N TRP A 209 -3.09 -20.88 12.58
CA TRP A 209 -2.43 -20.04 11.58
C TRP A 209 -2.41 -20.68 10.19
N GLN A 210 -2.16 -21.99 10.12
CA GLN A 210 -2.26 -22.75 8.87
C GLN A 210 -3.69 -22.68 8.29
N GLY A 211 -4.70 -22.81 9.15
CA GLY A 211 -6.10 -22.68 8.78
C GLY A 211 -6.47 -21.27 8.30
N VAL A 212 -5.96 -20.22 8.95
CA VAL A 212 -6.14 -18.82 8.54
C VAL A 212 -5.49 -18.58 7.17
N LEU A 213 -4.25 -19.01 7.00
CA LEU A 213 -3.50 -18.87 5.74
C LEU A 213 -4.21 -19.61 4.60
N GLY A 214 -4.68 -20.84 4.86
CA GLY A 214 -5.45 -21.65 3.90
C GLY A 214 -6.83 -21.06 3.57
N ALA A 215 -7.49 -20.39 4.52
CA ALA A 215 -8.73 -19.65 4.24
C ALA A 215 -8.47 -18.46 3.31
N ILE A 216 -7.40 -17.70 3.56
CA ILE A 216 -7.02 -16.54 2.73
C ILE A 216 -6.61 -16.99 1.33
N ALA A 217 -5.82 -18.06 1.20
CA ALA A 217 -5.40 -18.62 -0.08
C ALA A 217 -6.60 -19.03 -0.97
N ARG A 218 -7.64 -19.63 -0.36
CA ARG A 218 -8.87 -20.04 -1.05
C ARG A 218 -9.67 -18.85 -1.57
N VAL A 219 -9.77 -17.77 -0.78
CA VAL A 219 -10.49 -16.55 -1.19
C VAL A 219 -9.70 -15.76 -2.22
N GLY A 220 -8.37 -15.76 -2.12
CA GLY A 220 -7.45 -15.05 -3.03
C GLY A 220 -7.28 -15.68 -4.42
N GLY A 221 -8.10 -16.66 -4.80
CA GLY A 221 -8.06 -17.24 -6.14
C GLY A 221 -6.85 -18.14 -6.42
N GLY A 222 -6.22 -18.71 -5.39
CA GLY A 222 -5.12 -19.68 -5.55
C GLY A 222 -3.72 -19.08 -5.55
N GLU A 223 -3.56 -17.81 -5.17
CA GLU A 223 -2.24 -17.22 -4.95
C GLU A 223 -1.51 -17.98 -3.83
N LYS A 224 -0.28 -18.44 -4.10
CA LYS A 224 0.50 -19.23 -3.16
C LYS A 224 1.02 -18.33 -2.03
N VAL A 225 0.42 -18.48 -0.87
CA VAL A 225 0.84 -17.81 0.37
C VAL A 225 1.45 -18.82 1.34
N THR A 226 2.55 -18.45 1.98
CA THR A 226 3.29 -19.32 2.90
C THR A 226 3.62 -18.64 4.23
N HIS A 227 3.50 -17.31 4.30
CA HIS A 227 3.85 -16.53 5.48
C HIS A 227 2.65 -15.72 5.98
N LEU A 228 2.49 -15.64 7.31
CA LEU A 228 1.47 -14.86 7.98
C LEU A 228 2.12 -14.02 9.09
N ALA A 229 1.84 -12.72 9.10
CA ALA A 229 2.28 -11.84 10.18
C ALA A 229 1.26 -10.74 10.49
N ILE A 230 1.39 -10.12 11.65
CA ILE A 230 0.66 -8.91 12.04
C ILE A 230 1.61 -7.73 11.92
N ASN A 231 1.21 -6.74 11.13
CA ASN A 231 2.00 -5.52 10.99
C ASN A 231 1.87 -4.64 12.25
N HIS A 232 2.93 -3.96 12.66
CA HIS A 232 2.89 -2.97 13.73
C HIS A 232 3.52 -1.65 13.29
N PRO A 233 3.03 -0.50 13.79
CA PRO A 233 3.65 0.78 13.50
C PRO A 233 5.08 0.83 14.08
N ILE A 234 5.97 1.58 13.41
CA ILE A 234 7.28 1.88 13.99
C ILE A 234 7.08 2.82 15.19
N PRO A 235 7.71 2.54 16.34
CA PRO A 235 7.77 3.46 17.47
C PRO A 235 8.22 4.86 17.06
N ARG A 236 7.66 5.89 17.70
CA ARG A 236 7.80 7.29 17.26
C ARG A 236 8.95 8.06 17.94
N SER A 237 9.58 7.60 19.01
CA SER A 237 10.65 8.37 19.69
C SER A 237 11.46 7.62 20.75
N GLU A 238 12.70 8.10 20.93
CA GLU A 238 13.76 8.03 21.98
C GLU A 238 13.84 6.88 23.01
N GLU A 239 12.75 6.20 23.38
CA GLU A 239 12.82 5.11 24.37
C GLU A 239 13.37 3.81 23.78
N ASP A 240 13.25 3.64 22.45
CA ASP A 240 13.83 2.53 21.70
C ASP A 240 14.92 3.10 20.77
N GLU A 241 16.16 2.62 20.88
CA GLU A 241 17.31 2.95 20.02
C GLU A 241 17.14 2.47 18.55
N ASN A 242 15.92 2.53 17.99
CA ASN A 242 15.59 2.08 16.64
C ASN A 242 15.91 3.16 15.58
N VAL A 243 17.17 3.59 15.55
CA VAL A 243 17.70 4.60 14.61
C VAL A 243 17.47 4.18 13.15
N ILE A 244 17.56 2.87 12.87
CA ILE A 244 17.39 2.30 11.53
C ILE A 244 15.93 2.12 11.10
N ARG A 245 14.97 2.51 11.95
CA ARG A 245 13.51 2.37 11.71
C ARG A 245 13.13 0.97 11.22
N ALA A 246 13.71 -0.06 11.82
CA ALA A 246 13.37 -1.45 11.52
C ALA A 246 11.97 -1.78 12.08
N PRO A 247 11.22 -2.72 11.46
CA PRO A 247 9.92 -3.18 11.95
C PRO A 247 10.06 -4.12 13.15
N SER A 248 10.60 -3.60 14.27
CA SER A 248 10.91 -4.35 15.50
C SER A 248 9.71 -5.08 16.10
N HIS A 249 8.48 -4.62 15.82
CA HIS A 249 7.24 -5.21 16.36
C HIS A 249 6.48 -6.07 15.34
N LEU A 250 7.10 -6.51 14.23
CA LEU A 250 6.45 -7.46 13.33
C LEU A 250 6.18 -8.79 14.08
N ARG A 251 4.90 -9.11 14.30
CA ARG A 251 4.51 -10.38 14.92
C ARG A 251 4.38 -11.46 13.84
N MET A 252 5.43 -12.24 13.66
CA MET A 252 5.46 -13.38 12.74
C MET A 252 4.63 -14.53 13.33
N LEU A 253 3.57 -14.94 12.65
CA LEU A 253 2.64 -15.97 13.13
C LEU A 253 2.92 -17.34 12.51
N LEU A 254 3.26 -17.36 11.22
CA LEU A 254 3.54 -18.60 10.47
C LEU A 254 4.53 -18.34 9.33
N GLY A 255 5.41 -19.31 9.07
CA GLY A 255 6.43 -19.26 8.03
C GLY A 255 7.81 -18.86 8.57
N ASP A 256 8.85 -19.16 7.80
CA ASP A 256 10.23 -18.84 8.15
C ASP A 256 10.63 -17.48 7.55
N PHE A 257 10.68 -16.46 8.41
CA PHE A 257 11.08 -15.10 8.03
C PHE A 257 12.60 -14.90 8.00
N GLY A 258 13.38 -15.98 8.13
CA GLY A 258 14.83 -15.95 8.28
C GLY A 258 15.27 -15.79 9.74
N PRO A 259 16.57 -15.98 10.01
CA PRO A 259 17.13 -15.95 11.36
C PRO A 259 17.09 -14.54 11.98
N ALA A 260 17.03 -14.44 13.30
CA ALA A 260 17.33 -13.17 13.97
C ALA A 260 18.81 -12.81 13.81
N ILE A 261 19.12 -11.52 13.81
CA ILE A 261 20.50 -11.01 13.79
C ILE A 261 20.73 -10.31 15.12
N SER A 262 21.84 -10.66 15.78
CA SER A 262 22.19 -10.12 17.10
C SER A 262 22.49 -8.63 17.04
N ALA A 263 22.22 -7.91 18.13
CA ALA A 263 22.39 -6.45 18.21
C ALA A 263 23.83 -6.00 17.90
N GLU A 264 24.83 -6.80 18.28
CA GLU A 264 26.25 -6.51 18.06
C GLU A 264 26.58 -6.44 16.56
N ARG A 265 25.92 -7.27 15.73
CA ARG A 265 26.10 -7.26 14.28
C ARG A 265 25.44 -6.06 13.59
N TRP A 266 24.50 -5.40 14.27
CA TRP A 266 23.89 -4.14 13.82
C TRP A 266 24.72 -2.91 14.21
N ALA A 267 25.60 -3.02 15.20
CA ALA A 267 26.34 -1.88 15.73
C ALA A 267 27.33 -1.30 14.70
N PHE A 268 27.12 -0.03 14.35
CA PHE A 268 28.05 0.76 13.55
C PHE A 268 29.16 1.31 14.45
N GLY A 269 30.37 0.73 14.39
CA GLY A 269 31.50 1.24 15.16
C GLY A 269 32.86 0.71 14.70
N PRO A 270 33.95 1.47 14.92
CA PRO A 270 35.31 1.07 14.55
C PRO A 270 35.83 -0.16 15.33
N GLY A 271 35.14 -0.59 16.40
CA GLY A 271 35.44 -1.82 17.13
C GLY A 271 34.77 -3.08 16.56
N SER A 272 33.88 -2.97 15.56
CA SER A 272 33.25 -4.12 14.89
C SER A 272 33.98 -4.56 13.62
N ALA A 273 35.27 -4.22 13.51
CA ALA A 273 36.18 -4.88 12.58
C ALA A 273 36.37 -6.34 13.03
N GLY A 274 35.34 -7.17 12.84
CA GLY A 274 35.56 -8.59 12.60
C GLY A 274 36.62 -8.64 11.51
N LYS A 275 37.76 -9.28 11.83
CA LYS A 275 38.97 -9.38 10.99
C LYS A 275 38.57 -9.26 9.53
N GLU A 276 38.95 -8.15 8.89
CA GLU A 276 38.90 -8.06 7.44
C GLU A 276 39.65 -9.29 6.93
N ALA A 277 38.92 -10.21 6.29
CA ALA A 277 39.54 -11.24 5.50
C ALA A 277 40.36 -10.49 4.46
N GLY A 278 41.67 -10.49 4.67
CA GLY A 278 42.60 -9.73 3.85
C GLY A 278 42.37 -10.03 2.39
N ALA A 279 42.43 -8.98 1.57
CA ALA A 279 42.58 -9.10 0.14
C ALA A 279 43.82 -9.96 -0.15
N GLY A 280 43.58 -11.24 -0.44
CA GLY A 280 44.59 -12.22 -0.78
C GLY A 280 43.93 -13.25 -1.68
N ALA A 281 44.30 -13.23 -2.95
CA ALA A 281 43.84 -14.20 -3.95
C ALA A 281 44.09 -15.64 -3.49
N GLY A 282 43.06 -16.48 -3.56
CA GLY A 282 43.18 -17.92 -3.33
C GLY A 282 41.87 -18.55 -2.88
N ALA A 283 41.17 -19.19 -3.81
CA ALA A 283 40.06 -20.07 -3.50
C ALA A 283 40.56 -21.25 -2.64
N VAL A 284 40.06 -21.36 -1.42
CA VAL A 284 39.97 -22.62 -0.69
C VAL A 284 38.62 -22.61 0.03
N GLU A 285 37.73 -23.50 -0.40
CA GLU A 285 36.49 -23.82 0.29
C GLU A 285 36.87 -24.55 1.58
N ASP A 286 36.70 -23.89 2.72
CA ASP A 286 36.79 -24.51 4.03
C ASP A 286 35.37 -24.59 4.62
N GLU A 287 34.80 -25.80 4.57
CA GLU A 287 33.50 -26.19 5.15
C GLU A 287 33.60 -26.31 6.68
N SER A 288 34.09 -25.26 7.34
CA SER A 288 34.08 -25.14 8.79
C SER A 288 32.83 -24.33 9.20
N GLU A 289 31.91 -24.98 9.90
CA GLU A 289 30.74 -24.38 10.57
C GLU A 289 31.20 -23.39 11.67
N GLY A 290 31.75 -22.25 11.25
CA GLY A 290 32.10 -21.13 12.12
C GLY A 290 30.84 -20.32 12.44
N ASN A 291 30.55 -20.21 13.74
CA ASN A 291 29.56 -19.32 14.32
C ASN A 291 29.68 -17.89 13.71
N GLY A 292 28.57 -17.30 13.27
CA GLY A 292 28.54 -16.13 12.38
C GLY A 292 29.06 -14.80 12.94
N GLU A 293 30.38 -14.68 13.11
CA GLU A 293 31.08 -13.51 13.67
C GLU A 293 31.53 -12.47 12.60
N GLY A 294 30.63 -12.06 11.69
CA GLY A 294 30.93 -11.07 10.65
C GLY A 294 29.90 -9.95 10.55
N ARG A 295 30.19 -8.84 9.84
CA ARG A 295 29.17 -7.81 9.50
C ARG A 295 28.04 -8.40 8.65
N ILE A 296 26.87 -7.75 8.64
CA ILE A 296 25.72 -8.18 7.81
C ILE A 296 26.13 -8.21 6.33
N GLY A 297 25.91 -9.35 5.67
CA GLY A 297 26.39 -9.60 4.31
C GLY A 297 25.58 -10.62 3.52
N GLU A 298 26.16 -11.16 2.44
CA GLU A 298 25.44 -11.97 1.45
C GLU A 298 24.72 -13.18 2.07
N ARG A 299 25.38 -13.92 2.97
CA ARG A 299 24.77 -15.07 3.68
C ARG A 299 23.50 -14.67 4.45
N ASP A 300 23.46 -13.48 5.04
CA ASP A 300 22.28 -12.98 5.74
C ASP A 300 21.17 -12.63 4.75
N PHE A 301 21.52 -12.06 3.60
CA PHE A 301 20.57 -11.73 2.53
C PHE A 301 20.00 -12.98 1.83
N GLU A 302 20.77 -14.05 1.72
CA GLU A 302 20.32 -15.33 1.16
C GLU A 302 19.34 -16.05 2.09
N ARG A 303 19.61 -16.02 3.40
CA ARG A 303 18.75 -16.63 4.43
C ARG A 303 17.53 -15.79 4.79
N ALA A 304 17.45 -14.59 4.27
CA ALA A 304 16.33 -13.69 4.51
C ALA A 304 15.09 -14.07 3.69
N PHE A 305 13.93 -13.92 4.32
CA PHE A 305 12.67 -14.00 3.60
C PHE A 305 12.41 -12.68 2.85
N TRP A 306 12.38 -12.75 1.51
CA TRP A 306 12.12 -11.60 0.65
C TRP A 306 10.72 -11.64 0.06
N VAL A 307 10.07 -10.48 0.10
CA VAL A 307 8.76 -10.24 -0.49
C VAL A 307 8.91 -9.24 -1.63
N ARG A 308 8.08 -9.41 -2.65
CA ARG A 308 8.06 -8.56 -3.83
C ARG A 308 6.67 -8.00 -4.10
N THR A 309 6.63 -6.83 -4.69
CA THR A 309 5.39 -6.22 -5.16
C THR A 309 5.66 -5.31 -6.35
N ARG A 310 4.60 -4.91 -7.05
CA ARG A 310 4.68 -3.92 -8.13
C ARG A 310 3.74 -2.77 -7.82
N GLN A 311 4.27 -1.56 -7.84
CA GLN A 311 3.49 -0.34 -7.60
C GLN A 311 3.86 0.69 -8.67
N ASN A 312 2.88 1.28 -9.33
CA ASN A 312 3.10 2.22 -10.45
C ASN A 312 4.02 1.63 -11.55
N GLY A 313 3.89 0.33 -11.83
CA GLY A 313 4.75 -0.38 -12.80
C GLY A 313 6.17 -0.68 -12.30
N ILE A 314 6.55 -0.22 -11.11
CA ILE A 314 7.90 -0.41 -10.54
C ILE A 314 7.91 -1.61 -9.61
N PHE A 315 8.82 -2.54 -9.87
CA PHE A 315 9.12 -3.69 -9.03
C PHE A 315 9.84 -3.25 -7.74
N GLN A 316 9.38 -3.69 -6.58
CA GLN A 316 10.00 -3.40 -5.28
C GLN A 316 10.17 -4.71 -4.50
N SER A 317 11.27 -4.83 -3.78
CA SER A 317 11.63 -5.99 -2.98
C SER A 317 12.02 -5.55 -1.56
N TRP A 318 11.55 -6.27 -0.55
CA TRP A 318 11.89 -5.99 0.85
C TRP A 318 11.89 -7.26 1.68
N ALA A 319 12.65 -7.26 2.77
CA ALA A 319 12.68 -8.35 3.73
C ALA A 319 11.86 -7.95 4.96
N PRO A 320 10.64 -8.50 5.18
CA PRO A 320 9.68 -7.98 6.16
C PRO A 320 10.20 -7.92 7.61
N ARG A 321 11.08 -8.86 7.98
CA ARG A 321 11.68 -8.90 9.33
C ARG A 321 12.57 -7.69 9.62
N TRP A 322 13.22 -7.12 8.61
CA TRP A 322 14.27 -6.11 8.78
C TRP A 322 13.96 -4.77 8.12
N THR A 323 13.00 -4.75 7.21
CA THR A 323 12.65 -3.57 6.41
C THR A 323 11.14 -3.47 6.28
N MET A 324 10.65 -2.24 6.17
CA MET A 324 9.24 -2.01 5.88
C MET A 324 8.99 -1.78 4.41
N PHE A 325 7.73 -2.01 4.03
CA PHE A 325 7.12 -1.51 2.79
C PHE A 325 5.94 -0.58 3.14
N SER A 326 6.10 0.72 2.88
CA SER A 326 5.01 1.70 3.01
C SER A 326 4.17 1.76 1.73
N ARG A 327 2.95 1.20 1.83
CA ARG A 327 1.88 1.39 0.84
C ARG A 327 1.31 2.81 0.85
N GLY A 328 1.35 3.48 2.01
CA GLY A 328 0.74 4.79 2.22
C GLY A 328 1.33 5.90 1.35
N ASN A 329 2.58 5.74 0.89
CA ASN A 329 3.25 6.73 0.05
C ASN A 329 2.92 6.57 -1.44
N VAL A 330 1.84 5.86 -1.80
CA VAL A 330 1.52 5.56 -3.21
C VAL A 330 1.26 6.79 -4.06
N THR A 331 0.50 7.74 -3.52
CA THR A 331 0.18 9.00 -4.19
C THR A 331 1.44 9.84 -4.39
N GLU A 332 2.31 9.89 -3.39
CA GLU A 332 3.55 10.67 -3.45
C GLU A 332 4.54 10.07 -4.45
N LYS A 333 4.66 8.74 -4.52
CA LYS A 333 5.45 8.07 -5.57
C LYS A 333 4.90 8.38 -6.97
N ALA A 334 3.58 8.44 -7.13
CA ALA A 334 2.95 8.80 -8.40
C ALA A 334 3.19 10.28 -8.75
N ARG A 335 3.19 11.18 -7.75
CA ARG A 335 3.53 12.60 -7.93
C ARG A 335 4.96 12.77 -8.43
N VAL A 336 5.93 12.06 -7.86
CA VAL A 336 7.33 12.07 -8.36
C VAL A 336 7.39 11.63 -9.82
N LEU A 337 6.67 10.58 -10.20
CA LEU A 337 6.58 10.10 -11.59
C LEU A 337 5.96 11.12 -12.56
N SER A 338 5.32 12.18 -12.07
CA SER A 338 4.77 13.27 -12.91
C SER A 338 5.73 14.43 -13.17
N PHE A 339 6.96 14.39 -12.66
CA PHE A 339 7.96 15.46 -12.87
C PHE A 339 8.48 15.56 -14.33
N GLY A 340 8.10 14.63 -15.19
CA GLY A 340 8.62 14.53 -16.56
C GLY A 340 9.92 13.74 -16.61
N ALA A 341 10.26 13.25 -17.81
CA ALA A 341 11.52 12.55 -18.04
C ALA A 341 12.69 13.51 -17.79
N ALA A 342 13.84 12.98 -17.34
CA ALA A 342 15.05 13.77 -17.17
C ALA A 342 15.34 14.60 -18.44
N SER A 343 15.28 13.99 -19.62
CA SER A 343 15.51 14.68 -20.90
C SER A 343 14.62 15.91 -21.17
N THR A 344 13.48 16.07 -20.49
CA THR A 344 12.57 17.22 -20.67
C THR A 344 13.11 18.51 -20.06
N TRP A 345 14.10 18.44 -19.17
CA TRP A 345 14.69 19.61 -18.50
C TRP A 345 15.94 20.15 -19.20
N SER A 346 16.42 19.48 -20.25
CA SER A 346 17.55 19.93 -21.06
C SER A 346 17.10 21.05 -22.00
N SER A 347 17.31 22.29 -21.60
CA SER A 347 17.05 23.49 -22.40
C SER A 347 18.36 24.17 -22.78
N ASP A 348 19.09 23.64 -23.77
CA ASP A 348 19.80 24.48 -24.75
C ASP A 348 20.34 23.66 -25.93
N GLU A 349 20.18 24.18 -27.13
CA GLU A 349 20.78 23.62 -28.35
C GLU A 349 22.31 23.86 -28.33
N GLY A 350 23.09 22.87 -27.86
CA GLY A 350 24.54 22.87 -28.11
C GLY A 350 25.46 22.27 -27.06
N VAL A 351 24.96 21.85 -25.90
CA VAL A 351 25.74 21.13 -24.89
C VAL A 351 25.26 19.67 -24.87
N GLY A 352 26.17 18.70 -24.83
CA GLY A 352 25.83 17.26 -24.86
C GLY A 352 24.79 16.87 -23.81
N GLU A 353 24.18 15.69 -23.95
CA GLU A 353 23.13 15.18 -23.03
C GLU A 353 23.54 15.35 -21.56
N GLU A 354 23.03 16.41 -20.90
CA GLU A 354 23.37 16.70 -19.51
C GLU A 354 22.62 15.74 -18.60
N VAL A 355 23.37 14.91 -17.88
CA VAL A 355 22.83 13.87 -17.00
C VAL A 355 22.27 14.52 -15.74
N GLN A 356 20.97 14.34 -15.52
CA GLN A 356 20.33 14.84 -14.31
C GLN A 356 20.48 13.85 -13.16
N ILE A 357 20.89 14.40 -12.02
CA ILE A 357 21.17 13.64 -10.80
C ILE A 357 20.09 13.95 -9.76
N ALA A 358 19.45 12.90 -9.24
CA ALA A 358 18.67 12.96 -8.01
C ALA A 358 19.50 12.45 -6.82
N VAL A 359 19.29 13.07 -5.65
CA VAL A 359 19.95 12.67 -4.41
C VAL A 359 18.89 12.21 -3.42
N ASP A 360 18.95 10.94 -3.02
CA ASP A 360 18.02 10.32 -2.06
C ASP A 360 18.78 9.97 -0.77
N LEU A 361 18.60 10.78 0.28
CA LEU A 361 19.37 10.65 1.52
C LEU A 361 18.83 9.56 2.48
N TYR A 362 17.63 9.04 2.20
CA TYR A 362 16.94 8.03 3.00
C TYR A 362 16.23 7.04 2.08
N ALA A 363 17.02 6.39 1.23
CA ALA A 363 16.50 5.66 0.08
C ALA A 363 15.60 4.49 0.48
N GLY A 364 15.80 3.90 1.66
CA GLY A 364 15.11 2.71 2.10
C GLY A 364 15.31 1.58 1.09
N ILE A 365 14.23 0.87 0.78
CA ILE A 365 14.19 -0.15 -0.28
C ILE A 365 14.04 0.44 -1.69
N GLY A 366 14.24 1.75 -1.85
CA GLY A 366 14.09 2.47 -3.11
C GLY A 366 12.71 3.05 -3.35
N TYR A 367 12.07 3.60 -2.32
CA TYR A 367 10.71 4.14 -2.42
C TYR A 367 10.56 5.21 -3.50
N PHE A 368 11.49 6.18 -3.52
CA PHE A 368 11.54 7.28 -4.47
C PHE A 368 12.69 7.13 -5.45
N THR A 369 13.84 6.60 -5.01
CA THR A 369 14.98 6.25 -5.87
C THR A 369 14.54 5.52 -7.15
N LEU A 370 13.71 4.47 -7.04
CA LEU A 370 13.25 3.72 -8.22
C LEU A 370 12.31 4.52 -9.13
N SER A 371 11.56 5.48 -8.58
CA SER A 371 10.74 6.40 -9.38
C SER A 371 11.61 7.36 -10.19
N TYR A 372 12.66 7.93 -9.59
CA TYR A 372 13.60 8.80 -10.29
C TYR A 372 14.37 8.04 -11.39
N LEU A 373 14.86 6.83 -11.09
CA LEU A 373 15.49 5.97 -12.09
C LEU A 373 14.55 5.69 -13.27
N SER A 374 13.26 5.45 -13.01
CA SER A 374 12.24 5.22 -14.04
C SER A 374 11.96 6.44 -14.93
N LEU A 375 12.34 7.64 -14.47
CA LEU A 375 12.28 8.89 -15.25
C LEU A 375 13.58 9.20 -16.01
N GLY A 376 14.61 8.35 -15.87
CA GLY A 376 15.90 8.52 -16.54
C GLY A 376 16.94 9.34 -15.77
N TYR A 377 16.71 9.62 -14.48
CA TYR A 377 17.72 10.27 -13.64
C TYR A 377 18.83 9.28 -13.25
N ALA A 378 20.07 9.77 -13.15
CA ALA A 378 21.07 9.13 -12.33
C ALA A 378 20.73 9.41 -10.85
N VAL A 379 20.91 8.44 -9.95
CA VAL A 379 20.55 8.62 -8.53
C VAL A 379 21.71 8.25 -7.62
N LEU A 380 22.06 9.18 -6.72
CA LEU A 380 22.93 8.91 -5.59
C LEU A 380 22.05 8.68 -4.35
N ALA A 381 22.14 7.47 -3.79
CA ALA A 381 21.24 7.00 -2.74
C ALA A 381 22.03 6.62 -1.48
N TRP A 382 21.63 7.17 -0.33
CA TRP A 382 22.14 6.81 0.98
C TRP A 382 21.09 6.05 1.79
N GLU A 383 21.54 5.03 2.48
CA GLU A 383 20.73 4.22 3.38
C GLU A 383 21.65 3.58 4.42
N ILE A 384 21.18 3.47 5.66
CA ILE A 384 21.94 2.92 6.78
C ILE A 384 21.65 1.43 6.99
N ASN A 385 20.42 0.98 6.71
CA ASN A 385 20.01 -0.40 6.92
C ASN A 385 20.50 -1.31 5.76
N PRO A 386 21.35 -2.32 6.04
CA PRO A 386 21.87 -3.21 4.99
C PRO A 386 20.80 -3.97 4.22
N PHE A 387 19.70 -4.36 4.86
CA PHE A 387 18.58 -5.01 4.17
C PHE A 387 17.78 -4.04 3.30
N SER A 388 17.71 -2.77 3.67
CA SER A 388 17.11 -1.73 2.82
C SER A 388 17.94 -1.53 1.55
N ILE A 389 19.28 -1.43 1.70
CA ILE A 389 20.21 -1.34 0.57
C ILE A 389 20.05 -2.54 -0.37
N GLU A 390 20.01 -3.76 0.18
CA GLU A 390 19.83 -4.97 -0.61
C GLU A 390 18.44 -5.03 -1.27
N GLY A 391 17.40 -4.58 -0.58
CA GLY A 391 16.05 -4.42 -1.14
C GLY A 391 16.00 -3.46 -2.32
N LEU A 392 16.68 -2.30 -2.20
CA LEU A 392 16.86 -1.35 -3.28
C LEU A 392 17.64 -1.96 -4.45
N ARG A 393 18.75 -2.65 -4.19
CA ARG A 393 19.55 -3.32 -5.24
C ARG A 393 18.71 -4.34 -6.01
N ARG A 394 17.99 -5.21 -5.30
CA ARG A 394 17.06 -6.19 -5.91
C ARG A 394 15.94 -5.51 -6.69
N GLY A 395 15.38 -4.44 -6.14
CA GLY A 395 14.37 -3.61 -6.80
C GLY A 395 14.88 -3.02 -8.11
N ALA A 396 16.05 -2.39 -8.08
CA ALA A 396 16.66 -1.74 -9.23
C ALA A 396 16.99 -2.75 -10.34
N VAL A 397 17.68 -3.85 -10.01
CA VAL A 397 17.98 -4.94 -10.96
C VAL A 397 16.69 -5.51 -11.54
N GLY A 398 15.65 -5.72 -10.72
CA GLY A 398 14.35 -6.22 -11.16
C GLY A 398 13.58 -5.26 -12.08
N ASN A 399 13.94 -3.98 -12.11
CA ASN A 399 13.44 -2.99 -13.07
C ASN A 399 14.41 -2.74 -14.24
N GLY A 400 15.52 -3.46 -14.33
CA GLY A 400 16.51 -3.31 -15.39
C GLY A 400 17.52 -2.17 -15.19
N PHE A 401 17.59 -1.61 -13.98
CA PHE A 401 18.59 -0.60 -13.64
C PHE A 401 19.87 -1.23 -13.12
N GLU A 402 20.97 -0.55 -13.38
CA GLU A 402 22.28 -0.92 -12.85
C GLU A 402 22.52 -0.25 -11.49
N VAL A 403 23.15 -0.97 -10.55
CA VAL A 403 23.44 -0.47 -9.21
C VAL A 403 24.87 -0.79 -8.82
N LEU A 404 25.55 0.21 -8.26
CA LEU A 404 26.82 0.05 -7.56
C LEU A 404 26.58 0.29 -6.06
N VAL A 405 26.85 -0.72 -5.24
CA VAL A 405 26.78 -0.58 -3.77
C VAL A 405 28.17 -0.24 -3.25
N VAL A 406 28.31 0.95 -2.67
CA VAL A 406 29.57 1.41 -2.06
C VAL A 406 29.44 1.29 -0.54
N LYS A 407 30.37 0.57 0.09
CA LYS A 407 30.40 0.37 1.55
C LYS A 407 31.59 1.14 2.15
N GLY A 408 31.38 1.78 3.29
CA GLY A 408 32.45 2.53 3.98
C GLY A 408 32.75 3.88 3.33
N ALA A 409 34.00 4.33 3.43
CA ALA A 409 34.43 5.57 2.79
C ALA A 409 34.37 5.39 1.26
N PRO A 410 33.61 6.22 0.53
CA PRO A 410 33.43 6.04 -0.90
C PRO A 410 34.74 6.29 -1.65
N ASP A 411 35.19 5.28 -2.39
CA ASP A 411 36.20 5.45 -3.43
C ASP A 411 35.55 6.08 -4.66
N TRP A 412 35.57 7.41 -4.71
CA TRP A 412 34.98 8.18 -5.79
C TRP A 412 35.67 7.96 -7.14
N GLU A 413 36.93 7.50 -7.18
CA GLU A 413 37.59 7.14 -8.42
C GLU A 413 37.02 5.84 -8.98
N ALA A 414 36.89 4.81 -8.15
CA ALA A 414 36.25 3.55 -8.54
C ALA A 414 34.79 3.77 -8.99
N VAL A 415 34.03 4.61 -8.27
CA VAL A 415 32.67 4.99 -8.67
C VAL A 415 32.68 5.68 -10.04
N ARG A 416 33.59 6.64 -10.24
CA ARG A 416 33.71 7.38 -11.51
C ARG A 416 34.05 6.46 -12.68
N GLU A 417 34.97 5.52 -12.51
CA GLU A 417 35.33 4.57 -13.57
C GLU A 417 34.17 3.62 -13.93
N VAL A 418 33.40 3.18 -12.93
CA VAL A 418 32.18 2.39 -13.18
C VAL A 418 31.14 3.21 -13.95
N VAL A 419 30.92 4.46 -13.56
CA VAL A 419 29.98 5.39 -14.22
C VAL A 419 30.39 5.67 -15.67
N LYS A 420 31.67 5.98 -15.92
CA LYS A 420 32.22 6.22 -17.27
C LYS A 420 32.08 5.00 -18.17
N ARG A 421 32.45 3.81 -17.69
CA ARG A 421 32.35 2.56 -18.46
C ARG A 421 30.91 2.26 -18.88
N LYS A 422 29.94 2.72 -18.11
CA LYS A 422 28.50 2.49 -18.34
C LYS A 422 27.84 3.58 -19.19
N GLY A 423 28.57 4.63 -19.58
CA GLY A 423 28.06 5.71 -20.43
C GLY A 423 26.96 6.54 -19.77
N VAL A 424 26.98 6.63 -18.43
CA VAL A 424 26.01 7.43 -17.65
C VAL A 424 26.49 8.88 -17.49
N VAL A 425 27.60 9.27 -18.11
CA VAL A 425 28.17 10.64 -18.18
C VAL A 425 28.82 10.85 -19.55
#